data_AF-A0A149QS52-F1
#
_entry.id   AF-A0A149QS52-F1
#
_cell.length_a   1.000
_cell.length_b   1.000
_cell.length_c   1.000
_cell.angle_alpha   90.00
_cell.angle_beta   90.00
_cell.angle_gamma   90.00
#
_symmetry.space_group_name_H-M   'P 1'
#
loop_
_entity.id
_entity.type
_entity.pdbx_description
1 polymer ?
#
loop_
_entity_poly.entity_id
_entity_poly.type
_entity_poly.pdbx_seq_one_letter_code
_entity_poly.pdbx_strand_id
1 'polypeptide(L)'
;MSMLKIITLTTVVGVTALCLAGAWAVHKHSVEEKTMSHQVLIGDDCFVIPPGYSSGQGGRVGNTGMALLMLRMQYPSLAPFRETKEMHTQHPGQSEFDIFDLIDVSLQYKEPNNVSDEEIFRRSTRYDNPVKIGTTPDGYDVYKIVTGRLYSKDVGQHKIVISCVQLSDDDSGICHYIAPLWEKDEGKEFYDYALYLAFSKKYIPHLDELVGAVRQKVQSWHRCAIPKVESFPTVKSSPT
;
A
#
# COMPACT_ATOMS: atom_id res chain seq x y z
N MET A 1 -7.79 44.15 -50.56
CA MET A 1 -7.49 42.76 -50.14
C MET A 1 -8.79 42.11 -49.68
N SER A 2 -9.16 40.97 -50.28
CA SER A 2 -10.46 40.31 -50.06
C SER A 2 -10.55 39.67 -48.67
N MET A 3 -11.69 39.83 -47.98
CA MET A 3 -11.98 39.28 -46.64
C MET A 3 -11.74 37.76 -46.52
N LEU A 4 -11.71 37.03 -47.65
CA LEU A 4 -11.45 35.59 -47.67
C LEU A 4 -10.04 35.19 -47.16
N LYS A 5 -9.04 36.09 -47.27
CA LYS A 5 -7.67 35.81 -46.82
C LYS A 5 -7.46 35.99 -45.30
N ILE A 6 -8.38 36.66 -44.61
CA ILE A 6 -8.28 36.91 -43.17
C ILE A 6 -8.81 35.71 -42.37
N ILE A 7 -9.84 35.03 -42.88
CA ILE A 7 -10.47 33.87 -42.22
C ILE A 7 -9.56 32.62 -42.27
N THR A 8 -8.70 32.51 -43.28
CA THR A 8 -7.78 31.37 -43.45
C THR A 8 -6.53 31.46 -42.57
N LEU A 9 -6.09 32.65 -42.15
CA LEU A 9 -4.93 32.79 -41.25
C LEU A 9 -5.30 32.57 -39.77
N THR A 10 -6.48 33.02 -39.33
CA THR A 10 -6.93 32.87 -37.93
C THR A 10 -7.27 31.42 -37.56
N THR A 11 -7.68 30.61 -38.52
CA THR A 11 -7.99 29.18 -38.28
C THR A 11 -6.74 28.32 -38.15
N VAL A 12 -5.66 28.61 -38.87
CA VAL A 12 -4.41 27.84 -38.79
C VAL A 12 -3.65 28.09 -37.48
N VAL A 13 -3.66 29.33 -36.97
CA VAL A 13 -3.00 29.69 -35.69
C VAL A 13 -3.80 29.18 -34.49
N GLY A 14 -5.14 29.20 -34.55
CA GLY A 14 -5.99 28.68 -33.48
C GLY A 14 -5.86 27.15 -33.31
N VAL A 15 -5.72 26.41 -34.41
CA VAL A 15 -5.58 24.93 -34.38
C VAL A 15 -4.19 24.51 -33.90
N THR A 16 -3.12 25.23 -34.27
CA THR A 16 -1.77 24.93 -33.75
C THR A 16 -1.63 25.27 -32.26
N ALA A 17 -2.26 26.34 -31.78
CA ALA A 17 -2.30 26.67 -30.35
C ALA A 17 -3.12 25.66 -29.53
N LEU A 18 -4.25 25.15 -30.06
CA LEU A 18 -5.01 24.08 -29.39
C LEU A 18 -4.27 22.73 -29.38
N CYS A 19 -3.54 22.38 -30.44
CA CYS A 19 -2.74 21.16 -30.48
C CYS A 19 -1.53 21.23 -29.52
N LEU A 20 -0.90 22.41 -29.38
CA LEU A 20 0.19 22.61 -28.43
C LEU A 20 -0.33 22.67 -26.97
N ALA A 21 -1.44 23.36 -26.70
CA ALA A 21 -2.04 23.38 -25.36
C ALA A 21 -2.59 22.00 -24.95
N GLY A 22 -3.17 21.25 -25.89
CA GLY A 22 -3.62 19.88 -25.69
C GLY A 22 -2.44 18.92 -25.46
N ALA A 23 -1.37 19.04 -26.24
CA ALA A 23 -0.15 18.26 -26.03
C ALA A 23 0.51 18.59 -24.68
N TRP A 24 0.54 19.85 -24.25
CA TRP A 24 1.08 20.23 -22.94
C TRP A 24 0.20 19.81 -21.77
N ALA A 25 -1.14 19.86 -21.90
CA ALA A 25 -2.07 19.38 -20.86
C ALA A 25 -2.06 17.85 -20.74
N VAL A 26 -1.96 17.12 -21.86
CA VAL A 26 -1.82 15.65 -21.90
C VAL A 26 -0.42 15.21 -21.45
N HIS A 27 0.62 16.00 -21.74
CA HIS A 27 1.96 15.76 -21.21
C HIS A 27 1.99 16.02 -19.71
N LYS A 28 1.35 17.09 -19.20
CA LYS A 28 1.28 17.35 -17.75
C LYS A 28 0.54 16.21 -17.01
N HIS A 29 -0.61 15.77 -17.51
CA HIS A 29 -1.36 14.70 -16.86
C HIS A 29 -0.69 13.31 -16.92
N SER A 30 0.09 12.98 -17.96
CA SER A 30 0.78 11.68 -18.02
C SER A 30 2.20 11.69 -17.44
N VAL A 31 2.85 12.87 -17.38
CA VAL A 31 4.17 13.05 -16.77
C VAL A 31 4.05 13.23 -15.25
N GLU A 32 3.00 13.87 -14.73
CA GLU A 32 2.89 14.21 -13.28
C GLU A 32 2.76 13.00 -12.33
N GLU A 33 2.17 11.88 -12.75
CA GLU A 33 1.93 10.75 -11.85
C GLU A 33 3.08 9.73 -11.83
N LYS A 34 3.80 9.59 -12.95
CA LYS A 34 4.89 8.59 -13.10
C LYS A 34 6.30 9.13 -12.91
N THR A 35 6.50 10.45 -12.80
CA THR A 35 7.86 11.05 -12.79
C THR A 35 8.15 12.01 -11.65
N MET A 36 7.16 12.43 -10.85
CA MET A 36 7.41 13.31 -9.70
C MET A 36 7.21 12.59 -8.37
N SER A 37 7.99 12.97 -7.36
CA SER A 37 7.74 12.51 -5.99
C SER A 37 6.52 13.24 -5.45
N HIS A 38 5.61 12.51 -4.80
CA HIS A 38 4.39 13.10 -4.25
C HIS A 38 4.54 13.26 -2.73
N GLN A 39 4.31 14.48 -2.23
CA GLN A 39 4.10 14.66 -0.81
C GLN A 39 2.69 14.16 -0.47
N VAL A 40 2.61 13.19 0.42
CA VAL A 40 1.38 12.56 0.86
C VAL A 40 1.24 12.73 2.36
N LEU A 41 0.04 13.11 2.81
CA LEU A 41 -0.30 13.16 4.22
C LEU A 41 -0.96 11.85 4.63
N ILE A 42 -0.47 11.25 5.71
CA ILE A 42 -1.05 10.05 6.30
C ILE A 42 -1.19 10.30 7.79
N GLY A 43 -2.42 10.65 8.21
CA GLY A 43 -2.69 11.02 9.58
C GLY A 43 -1.95 12.30 9.98
N ASP A 44 -1.18 12.20 11.06
CA ASP A 44 -0.38 13.29 11.61
C ASP A 44 1.00 13.42 10.93
N ASP A 45 1.34 12.59 9.93
CA ASP A 45 2.66 12.51 9.32
C ASP A 45 2.65 12.82 7.82
N CYS A 46 3.79 13.30 7.30
CA CYS A 46 4.01 13.56 5.89
C CYS A 46 5.13 12.69 5.30
N PHE A 47 4.87 12.17 4.10
CA PHE A 47 5.77 11.29 3.37
C PHE A 47 6.04 11.86 1.98
N VAL A 48 7.27 11.80 1.50
CA VAL A 48 7.64 12.14 0.11
C VAL A 48 7.94 10.84 -0.63
N ILE A 49 6.91 10.34 -1.33
CA ILE A 49 6.95 9.05 -2.01
C ILE A 49 7.61 9.23 -3.39
N PRO A 50 8.68 8.49 -3.71
CA PRO A 50 9.28 8.55 -5.05
C PRO A 50 8.31 8.09 -6.14
N PRO A 51 8.51 8.53 -7.39
CA PRO A 51 7.63 8.15 -8.49
C PRO A 51 7.63 6.64 -8.74
N GLY A 52 6.47 6.12 -9.14
CA GLY A 52 6.29 4.73 -9.58
C GLY A 52 5.91 3.74 -8.48
N TYR A 53 5.89 4.13 -7.21
CA TYR A 53 5.48 3.23 -6.12
C TYR A 53 3.96 3.17 -5.92
N SER A 54 3.21 4.18 -6.36
CA SER A 54 1.75 4.20 -6.20
C SER A 54 1.09 3.07 -6.99
N SER A 55 0.38 2.17 -6.32
CA SER A 55 -0.56 1.28 -7.01
C SER A 55 -1.81 2.10 -7.33
N GLY A 56 -2.22 2.19 -8.60
CA GLY A 56 -3.36 3.00 -9.08
C GLY A 56 -4.75 2.63 -8.55
N GLN A 57 -4.85 1.99 -7.38
CA GLN A 57 -6.09 1.73 -6.67
C GLN A 57 -6.01 2.34 -5.26
N GLY A 58 -6.94 3.25 -4.97
CA GLY A 58 -7.46 3.48 -3.62
C GLY A 58 -6.46 3.88 -2.54
N GLY A 59 -6.40 5.17 -2.25
CA GLY A 59 -5.85 5.67 -0.99
C GLY A 59 -6.80 6.68 -0.39
N ARG A 60 -7.11 6.53 0.89
CA ARG A 60 -7.70 7.62 1.68
C ARG A 60 -6.55 8.42 2.26
N VAL A 61 -5.93 9.27 1.47
CA VAL A 61 -4.80 10.10 1.93
C VAL A 61 -5.30 11.41 2.51
N GLY A 62 -4.64 11.93 3.55
CA GLY A 62 -5.03 13.14 4.25
C GLY A 62 -4.75 13.11 5.75
N ASN A 63 -5.09 14.20 6.42
CA ASN A 63 -4.91 14.40 7.86
C ASN A 63 -6.19 14.09 8.68
N THR A 64 -7.05 13.21 8.16
CA THR A 64 -8.32 12.84 8.80
C THR A 64 -8.18 11.58 9.65
N GLY A 65 -9.22 11.23 10.42
CA GLY A 65 -9.17 10.21 11.48
C GLY A 65 -8.69 8.82 11.08
N MET A 66 -8.75 8.44 9.80
CA MET A 66 -8.01 7.27 9.28
C MET A 66 -7.50 7.58 7.87
N ALA A 67 -6.32 7.05 7.54
CA ALA A 67 -5.71 7.23 6.23
C ALA A 67 -5.04 5.94 5.75
N LEU A 68 -4.97 5.77 4.43
CA LEU A 68 -4.40 4.60 3.79
C LEU A 68 -3.70 4.99 2.48
N LEU A 69 -2.46 4.52 2.32
CA LEU A 69 -1.67 4.66 1.10
C LEU A 69 -1.20 3.28 0.66
N MET A 70 -1.53 2.90 -0.58
CA MET A 70 -1.08 1.65 -1.18
C MET A 70 0.14 1.87 -2.07
N LEU A 71 1.13 1.02 -1.88
CA LEU A 71 2.41 1.02 -2.58
C LEU A 71 2.66 -0.37 -3.15
N ARG A 72 3.23 -0.45 -4.35
CA ARG A 72 3.62 -1.71 -4.97
C ARG A 72 5.10 -1.72 -5.31
N MET A 73 5.80 -2.76 -4.87
CA MET A 73 7.24 -2.89 -5.01
C MET A 73 7.66 -4.32 -5.33
N GLN A 74 8.90 -4.51 -5.78
CA GLN A 74 9.46 -5.81 -6.14
C GLN A 74 10.60 -6.22 -5.20
N TYR A 75 10.48 -7.35 -4.53
CA TYR A 75 11.51 -7.94 -3.66
C TYR A 75 12.64 -8.57 -4.49
N PRO A 76 13.92 -8.55 -4.05
CA PRO A 76 14.47 -7.94 -2.83
C PRO A 76 14.85 -6.47 -2.96
N SER A 77 14.85 -5.91 -4.17
CA SER A 77 15.30 -4.53 -4.40
C SER A 77 14.41 -3.45 -3.76
N LEU A 78 13.14 -3.80 -3.50
CA LEU A 78 12.06 -2.87 -3.16
C LEU A 78 11.96 -1.69 -4.15
N ALA A 79 12.30 -1.94 -5.42
CA ALA A 79 12.10 -0.99 -6.49
C ALA A 79 10.60 -0.89 -6.85
N PRO A 80 10.14 0.24 -7.41
CA PRO A 80 8.75 0.36 -7.84
C PRO A 80 8.45 -0.67 -8.93
N PHE A 81 7.34 -1.39 -8.78
CA PHE A 81 6.92 -2.33 -9.82
C PHE A 81 6.44 -1.58 -11.06
N ARG A 82 6.90 -2.00 -12.24
CA ARG A 82 6.45 -1.47 -13.52
C ARG A 82 5.86 -2.59 -14.33
N GLU A 83 4.54 -2.58 -14.44
CA GLU A 83 3.83 -3.50 -15.32
C GLU A 83 4.25 -3.23 -16.77
N THR A 84 4.79 -4.24 -17.44
CA THR A 84 5.11 -4.18 -18.87
C THR A 84 3.98 -4.84 -19.66
N LYS A 85 3.72 -4.36 -20.88
CA LYS A 85 2.66 -4.90 -21.76
C LYS A 85 2.86 -6.40 -22.10
N GLU A 86 4.06 -6.91 -21.88
CA GLU A 86 4.45 -8.31 -22.13
C GLU A 86 4.12 -9.24 -20.95
N MET A 87 3.73 -8.70 -19.79
CA MET A 87 3.40 -9.51 -18.59
C MET A 87 2.01 -10.18 -18.64
N HIS A 88 1.17 -9.87 -19.62
CA HIS A 88 -0.16 -10.48 -19.77
C HIS A 88 -0.15 -11.91 -20.36
N THR A 89 1.01 -12.54 -20.52
CA THR A 89 1.05 -13.99 -20.81
C THR A 89 0.53 -14.77 -19.61
N GLN A 90 -0.62 -15.42 -19.83
CA GLN A 90 -1.41 -16.10 -18.82
C GLN A 90 -0.59 -17.19 -18.11
N HIS A 91 -0.39 -17.03 -16.80
CA HIS A 91 0.00 -18.11 -15.89
C HIS A 91 -1.24 -18.58 -15.11
N PRO A 92 -2.16 -19.35 -15.72
CA PRO A 92 -3.36 -19.82 -15.02
C PRO A 92 -2.95 -20.61 -13.77
N GLY A 93 -3.40 -20.14 -12.60
CA GLY A 93 -3.17 -20.79 -11.31
C GLY A 93 -1.96 -20.30 -10.51
N GLN A 94 -1.19 -19.31 -10.99
CA GLN A 94 -0.08 -18.72 -10.26
C GLN A 94 -0.37 -17.26 -9.85
N SER A 95 0.08 -16.88 -8.65
CA SER A 95 -0.09 -15.53 -8.13
C SER A 95 0.89 -14.57 -8.80
N GLU A 96 0.47 -13.34 -9.13
CA GLU A 96 1.38 -12.27 -9.57
C GLU A 96 2.48 -11.99 -8.53
N PHE A 97 2.19 -12.18 -7.24
CA PHE A 97 3.16 -12.08 -6.15
C PHE A 97 4.26 -13.14 -6.24
N ASP A 98 3.94 -14.32 -6.77
CA ASP A 98 4.92 -15.40 -6.95
C ASP A 98 5.78 -15.17 -8.19
N ILE A 99 5.15 -14.75 -9.30
CA ILE A 99 5.78 -14.62 -10.62
C ILE A 99 6.71 -13.40 -10.68
N PHE A 100 6.26 -12.28 -10.12
CA PHE A 100 6.96 -11.00 -10.24
C PHE A 100 7.61 -10.54 -8.94
N ASP A 101 7.64 -11.38 -7.91
CA ASP A 101 8.19 -11.04 -6.60
C ASP A 101 7.56 -9.77 -6.00
N LEU A 102 6.24 -9.61 -6.21
CA LEU A 102 5.53 -8.42 -5.73
C LEU A 102 5.40 -8.43 -4.22
N ILE A 103 5.46 -7.21 -3.69
CA ILE A 103 4.98 -6.87 -2.37
C ILE A 103 4.06 -5.66 -2.53
N ASP A 104 2.83 -5.82 -2.08
CA ASP A 104 1.93 -4.68 -1.87
C ASP A 104 2.05 -4.24 -0.41
N VAL A 105 2.29 -2.96 -0.20
CA VAL A 105 2.45 -2.34 1.12
C VAL A 105 1.35 -1.30 1.27
N SER A 106 0.47 -1.51 2.23
CA SER A 106 -0.47 -0.48 2.65
C SER A 106 0.06 0.18 3.93
N LEU A 107 0.42 1.45 3.83
CA LEU A 107 0.68 2.29 4.99
C LEU A 107 -0.67 2.79 5.52
N GLN A 108 -1.04 2.34 6.72
CA GLN A 108 -2.36 2.55 7.33
C GLN A 108 -2.24 3.39 8.58
N TYR A 109 -3.08 4.41 8.72
CA TYR A 109 -3.23 5.23 9.91
C TYR A 109 -4.60 5.02 10.55
N LYS A 110 -4.60 4.56 11.80
CA LYS A 110 -5.78 4.31 12.64
C LYS A 110 -6.87 3.44 12.00
N GLU A 111 -6.49 2.59 11.05
CA GLU A 111 -7.43 1.64 10.48
C GLU A 111 -7.82 0.59 11.54
N PRO A 112 -9.07 0.10 11.58
CA PRO A 112 -9.57 -0.79 12.65
C PRO A 112 -8.80 -2.12 12.81
N ASN A 113 -8.04 -2.49 11.78
CA ASN A 113 -7.25 -3.71 11.73
C ASN A 113 -5.76 -3.46 11.99
N ASN A 114 -5.35 -2.24 12.36
CA ASN A 114 -4.01 -1.93 12.83
C ASN A 114 -3.82 -2.50 14.25
N VAL A 115 -3.65 -3.81 14.34
CA VAL A 115 -3.58 -4.53 15.62
C VAL A 115 -2.42 -5.50 15.66
N SER A 116 -2.04 -5.90 16.87
CA SER A 116 -0.97 -6.86 17.09
C SER A 116 -1.32 -8.26 16.59
N ASP A 117 -0.29 -9.07 16.36
CA ASP A 117 -0.40 -10.47 15.99
C ASP A 117 -1.24 -11.27 17.01
N GLU A 118 -1.10 -11.01 18.31
CA GLU A 118 -1.93 -11.64 19.35
C GLU A 118 -3.41 -11.30 19.18
N GLU A 119 -3.73 -10.05 18.87
CA GLU A 119 -5.11 -9.61 18.64
C GLU A 119 -5.67 -10.19 17.33
N ILE A 120 -4.86 -10.30 16.27
CA ILE A 120 -5.23 -11.01 15.03
C ILE A 120 -5.57 -12.47 15.37
N PHE A 121 -4.68 -13.18 16.08
CA PHE A 121 -4.92 -14.57 16.46
C PHE A 121 -6.18 -14.72 17.32
N ARG A 122 -6.38 -13.83 18.29
CA ARG A 122 -7.56 -13.83 19.16
C ARG A 122 -8.86 -13.61 18.37
N ARG A 123 -8.84 -12.73 17.36
CA ARG A 123 -9.99 -12.53 16.46
C ARG A 123 -10.24 -13.77 15.61
N SER A 124 -9.23 -14.33 14.96
CA SER A 124 -9.38 -15.54 14.14
C SER A 124 -9.89 -16.72 14.96
N THR A 125 -9.37 -16.93 16.17
CA THR A 125 -9.87 -17.99 17.08
C THR A 125 -11.34 -17.81 17.46
N ARG A 126 -11.80 -16.56 17.61
CA ARG A 126 -13.19 -16.25 17.94
C ARG A 126 -14.16 -16.40 16.77
N TYR A 127 -13.74 -16.02 15.56
CA TYR A 127 -14.65 -15.90 14.40
C TYR A 127 -14.50 -17.02 13.37
N ASP A 128 -13.30 -17.57 13.19
CA ASP A 128 -13.00 -18.54 12.11
C ASP A 128 -12.85 -19.99 12.61
N ASN A 129 -12.80 -20.21 13.92
CA ASN A 129 -12.57 -21.51 14.57
C ASN A 129 -11.41 -22.31 13.91
N PRO A 130 -10.18 -21.77 13.94
CA PRO A 130 -9.02 -22.32 13.24
C PRO A 130 -8.70 -23.73 13.70
N VAL A 131 -8.55 -24.66 12.75
CA VAL A 131 -8.18 -26.05 13.03
C VAL A 131 -6.69 -26.23 12.72
N LYS A 132 -5.88 -26.59 13.72
CA LYS A 132 -4.46 -26.88 13.50
C LYS A 132 -4.31 -28.11 12.59
N ILE A 133 -3.56 -27.95 11.50
CA ILE A 133 -3.32 -29.00 10.50
C ILE A 133 -1.86 -29.45 10.41
N GLY A 134 -0.93 -28.73 11.05
CA GLY A 134 0.48 -29.12 11.10
C GLY A 134 1.38 -28.02 11.64
N THR A 135 2.68 -28.23 11.47
CA THR A 135 3.73 -27.27 11.82
C THR A 135 4.78 -27.28 10.70
N THR A 136 5.22 -26.10 10.24
CA THR A 136 6.26 -25.98 9.20
C THR A 136 7.65 -26.27 9.78
N PRO A 137 8.66 -26.61 8.94
CA PRO A 137 10.04 -26.77 9.39
C PRO A 137 10.59 -25.54 10.12
N ASP A 138 10.13 -24.34 9.74
CA ASP A 138 10.55 -23.06 10.34
C ASP A 138 9.82 -22.76 11.67
N GLY A 139 9.03 -23.70 12.18
CA GLY A 139 8.39 -23.64 13.49
C GLY A 139 7.06 -22.87 13.53
N TYR A 140 6.41 -22.64 12.38
CA TYR A 140 5.07 -22.07 12.35
C TYR A 140 4.02 -23.16 12.51
N ASP A 141 3.14 -23.01 13.50
CA ASP A 141 1.90 -23.76 13.55
C ASP A 141 0.95 -23.29 12.43
N VAL A 142 0.41 -24.24 11.68
CA VAL A 142 -0.46 -23.98 10.55
C VAL A 142 -1.87 -24.37 10.89
N TYR A 143 -2.81 -23.44 10.72
CA TYR A 143 -4.23 -23.63 10.94
C TYR A 143 -4.99 -23.45 9.64
N LYS A 144 -6.00 -24.28 9.41
CA LYS A 144 -7.01 -24.07 8.37
C LYS A 144 -8.06 -23.09 8.90
N ILE A 145 -8.34 -22.04 8.14
CA ILE A 145 -9.41 -21.07 8.37
C ILE A 145 -10.33 -21.01 7.14
N VAL A 146 -11.45 -20.30 7.23
CA VAL A 146 -12.43 -20.20 6.14
C VAL A 146 -11.81 -19.63 4.86
N THR A 147 -10.95 -18.62 5.00
CA THR A 147 -10.37 -17.87 3.88
C THR A 147 -9.03 -18.42 3.39
N GLY A 148 -8.50 -19.49 4.00
CA GLY A 148 -7.20 -20.06 3.65
C GLY A 148 -6.48 -20.67 4.85
N ARG A 149 -5.25 -20.21 5.10
CA ARG A 149 -4.39 -20.70 6.19
C ARG A 149 -3.91 -19.57 7.07
N LEU A 150 -3.83 -19.85 8.37
CA LEU A 150 -3.22 -18.99 9.36
C LEU A 150 -1.93 -19.65 9.84
N TYR A 151 -0.81 -18.94 9.76
CA TYR A 151 0.47 -19.36 10.31
C TYR A 151 0.68 -18.59 11.61
N SER A 152 1.00 -19.29 12.69
CA SER A 152 1.30 -18.67 13.98
C SER A 152 2.61 -19.21 14.52
N LYS A 153 3.46 -18.35 15.05
CA LYS A 153 4.69 -18.74 15.73
C LYS A 153 4.90 -17.89 16.97
N ASP A 154 5.26 -18.53 18.07
CA ASP A 154 5.67 -17.81 19.29
C ASP A 154 7.17 -17.49 19.19
N VAL A 155 7.51 -16.22 19.39
CA VAL A 155 8.87 -15.68 19.35
C VAL A 155 9.12 -14.91 20.66
N GLY A 156 9.68 -15.62 21.64
CA GLY A 156 9.87 -15.07 22.98
C GLY A 156 8.53 -14.80 23.67
N GLN A 157 8.25 -13.53 23.97
CA GLN A 157 6.97 -13.10 24.57
C GLN A 157 5.95 -12.62 23.53
N HIS A 158 6.31 -12.63 22.25
CA HIS A 158 5.48 -12.14 21.16
C HIS A 158 5.00 -13.29 20.28
N LYS A 159 3.87 -13.10 19.62
CA LYS A 159 3.36 -13.98 18.57
C LYS A 159 3.58 -13.31 17.22
N ILE A 160 3.84 -14.11 16.19
CA ILE A 160 3.80 -13.70 14.77
C ILE A 160 2.62 -14.42 14.13
N VAL A 161 1.77 -13.70 13.40
CA VAL A 161 0.61 -14.25 12.71
C VAL A 161 0.58 -13.83 11.26
N ILE A 162 0.55 -14.81 10.35
CA ILE A 162 0.48 -14.58 8.90
C ILE A 162 -0.78 -15.24 8.38
N SER A 163 -1.62 -14.47 7.68
CA SER A 163 -2.82 -15.00 7.03
C SER A 163 -2.58 -15.15 5.55
N CYS A 164 -2.75 -16.36 5.00
CA CYS A 164 -2.55 -16.61 3.58
C CYS A 164 -3.83 -17.11 2.91
N VAL A 165 -4.19 -16.47 1.80
CA VAL A 165 -5.22 -16.96 0.88
C VAL A 165 -4.54 -17.93 -0.09
N GLN A 166 -5.06 -19.16 -0.15
CA GLN A 166 -4.56 -20.18 -1.05
C GLN A 166 -5.34 -20.10 -2.38
N LEU A 167 -4.62 -19.94 -3.49
CA LEU A 167 -5.23 -19.79 -4.82
C LEU A 167 -5.37 -21.12 -5.57
N SER A 168 -4.57 -22.14 -5.22
CA SER A 168 -4.64 -23.50 -5.79
C SER A 168 -4.06 -24.53 -4.80
N ASP A 169 -4.15 -25.83 -5.14
CA ASP A 169 -3.56 -26.91 -4.32
C ASP A 169 -2.03 -26.89 -4.27
N ASP A 170 -1.39 -26.19 -5.20
CA ASP A 170 0.04 -25.94 -5.19
C ASP A 170 0.40 -24.91 -4.10
N ASP A 171 1.66 -24.90 -3.66
CA ASP A 171 2.18 -24.04 -2.60
C ASP A 171 2.15 -22.52 -2.92
N SER A 172 1.43 -22.09 -3.97
CA SER A 172 1.18 -20.69 -4.31
C SER A 172 0.12 -20.07 -3.40
N GLY A 173 0.38 -18.87 -2.93
CA GLY A 173 -0.52 -18.17 -2.03
C GLY A 173 -0.11 -16.74 -1.76
N ILE A 174 -1.11 -15.88 -1.55
CA ILE A 174 -0.90 -14.50 -1.14
C ILE A 174 -1.03 -14.47 0.38
N CYS A 175 0.05 -14.08 1.04
CA CYS A 175 0.14 -13.95 2.48
C CYS A 175 0.07 -12.50 2.89
N HIS A 176 -0.51 -12.28 4.07
CA HIS A 176 -0.74 -10.99 4.66
C HIS A 176 -0.12 -10.93 6.06
N TYR A 177 0.56 -9.83 6.34
CA TYR A 177 1.18 -9.56 7.64
C TYR A 177 1.02 -8.10 8.03
N ILE A 178 0.82 -7.82 9.32
CA ILE A 178 0.66 -6.47 9.85
C ILE A 178 1.78 -6.21 10.85
N ALA A 179 2.55 -5.15 10.61
CA ALA A 179 3.58 -4.68 11.53
C ALA A 179 3.34 -3.21 11.89
N PRO A 180 3.74 -2.73 13.07
CA PRO A 180 3.80 -1.30 13.32
C PRO A 180 4.83 -0.65 12.38
N LEU A 181 4.54 0.58 11.94
CA LEU A 181 5.51 1.38 11.19
C LEU A 181 6.72 1.74 12.06
N TRP A 182 6.49 2.04 13.34
CA TRP A 182 7.52 2.50 14.28
C TRP A 182 7.89 1.38 15.25
N GLU A 183 9.18 1.13 15.43
CA GLU A 183 9.67 0.08 16.35
C GLU A 183 9.22 0.30 17.80
N LYS A 184 9.11 1.57 18.23
CA LYS A 184 8.60 1.93 19.57
C LYS A 184 7.15 1.48 19.84
N ASP A 185 6.41 1.14 18.78
CA ASP A 185 5.03 0.69 18.86
C ASP A 185 4.92 -0.85 18.85
N GLU A 186 6.04 -1.57 18.71
CA GLU A 186 6.08 -3.03 18.86
C GLU A 186 5.58 -3.44 20.25
N GLY A 187 4.72 -4.47 20.29
CA GLY A 187 4.09 -4.96 21.52
C GLY A 187 2.84 -4.18 21.97
N LYS A 188 2.45 -3.10 21.29
CA LYS A 188 1.13 -2.48 21.51
C LYS A 188 0.03 -3.33 20.89
N GLU A 189 -1.13 -3.38 21.53
CA GLU A 189 -2.30 -4.08 20.98
C GLU A 189 -2.85 -3.38 19.72
N PHE A 190 -2.78 -2.06 19.68
CA PHE A 190 -3.27 -1.22 18.57
C PHE A 190 -2.16 -0.28 18.08
N TYR A 191 -2.02 -0.17 16.76
CA TYR A 191 -1.04 0.70 16.12
C TYR A 191 -1.73 1.91 15.50
N ASP A 192 -1.25 3.11 15.82
CA ASP A 192 -1.67 4.30 15.08
C ASP A 192 -1.18 4.20 13.63
N TYR A 193 0.06 3.77 13.41
CA TYR A 193 0.63 3.53 12.08
C TYR A 193 1.00 2.06 11.90
N ALA A 194 0.46 1.42 10.87
CA ALA A 194 0.77 0.04 10.51
C ALA A 194 1.20 -0.09 9.05
N LEU A 195 2.05 -1.08 8.81
CA LEU A 195 2.39 -1.62 7.50
C LEU A 195 1.61 -2.92 7.34
N TYR A 196 0.62 -2.90 6.46
CA TYR A 196 -0.03 -4.12 5.99
C TYR A 196 0.69 -4.58 4.72
N LEU A 197 1.31 -5.74 4.77
CA LEU A 197 2.06 -6.33 3.66
C LEU A 197 1.21 -7.43 3.02
N ALA A 198 1.12 -7.44 1.70
CA ALA A 198 0.73 -8.62 0.94
C ALA A 198 1.92 -9.11 0.11
N PHE A 199 2.23 -10.40 0.19
CA PHE A 199 3.45 -10.98 -0.38
C PHE A 199 3.26 -12.47 -0.70
N SER A 200 4.18 -13.06 -1.48
CA SER A 200 4.16 -14.50 -1.76
C SER A 200 4.44 -15.35 -0.52
N LYS A 201 3.72 -16.47 -0.38
CA LYS A 201 3.98 -17.48 0.68
C LYS A 201 5.46 -17.91 0.77
N LYS A 202 6.21 -17.90 -0.33
CA LYS A 202 7.64 -18.26 -0.35
C LYS A 202 8.51 -17.38 0.55
N TYR A 203 8.04 -16.20 0.93
CA TYR A 203 8.76 -15.27 1.80
C TYR A 203 8.44 -15.41 3.30
N ILE A 204 7.56 -16.33 3.72
CA ILE A 204 7.32 -16.60 5.15
C ILE A 204 8.62 -16.91 5.92
N PRO A 205 9.56 -17.74 5.42
CA PRO A 205 10.82 -18.00 6.13
C PRO A 205 11.71 -16.76 6.28
N HIS A 206 11.49 -15.73 5.46
CA HIS A 206 12.25 -14.49 5.40
C HIS A 206 11.44 -13.28 5.91
N LEU A 207 10.38 -13.51 6.70
CA LEU A 207 9.45 -12.45 7.09
C LEU A 207 10.15 -11.28 7.80
N ASP A 208 11.03 -11.55 8.77
CA ASP A 208 11.69 -10.50 9.55
C ASP A 208 12.57 -9.59 8.66
N GLU A 209 13.30 -10.18 7.71
CA GLU A 209 14.12 -9.45 6.74
C GLU A 209 13.24 -8.61 5.82
N LEU A 210 12.18 -9.20 5.27
CA LEU A 210 11.20 -8.55 4.41
C LEU A 210 10.56 -7.34 5.11
N VAL A 211 10.03 -7.54 6.31
CA VAL A 211 9.37 -6.50 7.11
C VAL A 211 10.35 -5.40 7.47
N GLY A 212 11.56 -5.75 7.93
CA GLY A 212 12.60 -4.79 8.25
C GLY A 212 12.98 -3.92 7.05
N ALA A 213 13.20 -4.52 5.88
CA ALA A 213 13.55 -3.82 4.66
C ALA A 213 12.42 -2.87 4.20
N VAL A 214 11.17 -3.34 4.20
CA VAL A 214 10.01 -2.52 3.83
C VAL A 214 9.83 -1.36 4.82
N ARG A 215 9.92 -1.63 6.12
CA ARG A 215 9.80 -0.61 7.17
C ARG A 215 10.84 0.49 6.98
N GLN A 216 12.11 0.13 6.85
CA GLN A 216 13.20 1.09 6.62
C GLN A 216 12.97 1.91 5.34
N LYS A 217 12.50 1.26 4.27
CA LYS A 217 12.20 1.93 3.00
C LYS A 217 11.11 2.99 3.17
N VAL A 218 9.97 2.63 3.77
CA VAL A 218 8.84 3.54 3.99
C VAL A 218 9.22 4.68 4.92
N GLN A 219 9.94 4.38 6.01
CA GLN A 219 10.44 5.38 6.95
C GLN A 219 11.42 6.36 6.29
N SER A 220 12.22 5.94 5.32
CA SER A 220 13.14 6.84 4.59
C SER A 220 12.44 7.99 3.84
N TRP A 221 11.14 7.81 3.57
CA TRP A 221 10.28 8.80 2.92
C TRP A 221 9.58 9.73 3.91
N HIS A 222 9.61 9.44 5.20
CA HIS A 222 9.08 10.33 6.24
C HIS A 222 9.88 11.64 6.26
N ARG A 223 9.17 12.76 6.38
CA ARG A 223 9.77 14.10 6.35
C ARG A 223 9.34 14.99 7.50
N CYS A 224 8.13 14.81 8.04
CA CYS A 224 7.62 15.67 9.08
C CYS A 224 6.42 15.05 9.82
N ALA A 225 6.22 15.51 11.05
CA ALA A 225 4.94 15.44 11.75
C ALA A 225 4.22 16.79 11.55
N ILE A 226 2.97 16.77 11.12
CA ILE A 226 2.14 17.97 10.95
C ILE A 226 1.48 18.29 12.30
N PRO A 227 1.57 19.54 12.78
CA PRO A 227 0.83 19.96 13.97
C PRO A 227 -0.67 19.79 13.74
N LYS A 228 -1.36 19.14 14.67
CA LYS A 228 -2.83 19.04 14.64
C LYS A 228 -3.41 20.45 14.58
N VAL A 229 -4.20 20.74 13.54
CA VAL A 229 -5.07 21.92 13.57
C VAL A 229 -6.17 21.60 14.56
N GLU A 230 -5.97 21.99 15.83
CA GLU A 230 -7.07 22.04 16.78
C GLU A 230 -8.15 22.94 16.17
N SER A 231 -9.36 22.41 16.09
CA SER A 231 -10.58 23.01 15.56
C SER A 231 -10.53 24.54 15.50
N PHE A 232 -10.80 25.11 14.32
CA PHE A 232 -11.08 26.53 14.21
C PHE A 232 -12.17 26.88 15.24
N PRO A 233 -11.96 27.89 16.10
CA PRO A 233 -12.99 28.33 17.00
C PRO A 233 -14.22 28.64 16.16
N THR A 234 -15.31 27.94 16.45
CA THR A 234 -16.61 28.23 15.85
C THR A 234 -16.86 29.70 16.13
N VAL A 235 -16.84 30.54 15.09
CA VAL A 235 -17.29 31.92 15.22
C VAL A 235 -18.74 31.82 15.62
N LYS A 236 -19.01 32.03 16.92
CA LYS A 236 -20.38 32.27 17.39
C LYS A 236 -20.86 33.47 16.58
N SER A 237 -21.80 33.24 15.68
CA SER A 237 -22.58 34.31 15.10
C SER A 237 -23.10 35.15 16.26
N SER A 238 -22.64 36.40 16.35
CA SER A 238 -23.22 37.34 17.29
C SER A 238 -24.66 37.59 16.84
N PRO A 239 -25.66 37.42 17.72
CA PRO A 239 -27.01 37.83 17.40
C PRO A 239 -27.09 39.34 17.60
N THR A 240 -26.99 40.13 16.53
CA THR A 240 -27.86 41.29 16.23
C THR A 240 -27.49 41.92 14.91
#